data_AF-A0A4R4J367-F1
#
_entry.id   AF-A0A4R4J367-F1
#
_cell.length_a   1.000
_cell.length_b   1.000
_cell.length_c   1.000
_cell.angle_alpha   90.00
_cell.angle_beta   90.00
_cell.angle_gamma   90.00
#
_symmetry.space_group_name_H-M   'P 1'
#
loop_
_entity.id
_entity.type
_entity.pdbx_description
1 polymer ?
#
loop_
_entity_poly.entity_id
_entity_poly.type
_entity_poly.pdbx_seq_one_letter_code
_entity_poly.pdbx_strand_id
1 'polypeptide(L)'
;METVDYFAQLKSQLTSFLFINGDGLTVSRLGISITLFFKQGYTLEKKQRILACYRHFREEFGTHLCCHTHELKGLRKYSPENIAKVEEGILNQKKNQPSSWDVSDAKNLYEAPRYLMHYLDSDEADGDDSSSYLSLVLPWDYLKEQDGMTKFMAWLDFLCEQLEPDSGDCGYCLVLPRDYHDYFPLEYQLAQRYPALQVNSAVHTAKLQYGHSIRGINWITLLSKRFVGRLGGEYWIRTMLARYTDVVISSYRDGLIIRAGQYPDLTPLPGSVPESYFAINQLIRPIRVIPREGHSLHFYGAGHFDDISTLAWYTRYDRGPLHVTPLRGGNPALVSGFWRTDSIPGKQYFFAQGAMTFDVQGAESGTTIWHLIREGKNMWE
;
A
#
# COMPACT_ATOMS: atom_id res chain seq x y z
N MET A 1 -15.95 -1.91 19.56
CA MET A 1 -16.81 -0.72 19.36
C MET A 1 -17.98 -1.15 18.50
N GLU A 2 -19.20 -0.78 18.87
CA GLU A 2 -20.36 -1.08 18.04
C GLU A 2 -20.30 -0.28 16.72
N THR A 3 -20.83 -0.83 15.63
CA THR A 3 -20.77 -0.22 14.30
C THR A 3 -21.36 1.20 14.26
N VAL A 4 -22.41 1.46 15.05
CA VAL A 4 -23.07 2.77 15.13
C VAL A 4 -22.13 3.82 15.73
N ASP A 5 -21.42 3.47 16.81
CA ASP A 5 -20.47 4.36 17.49
C ASP A 5 -19.29 4.71 16.58
N TYR A 6 -18.79 3.74 15.80
CA TYR A 6 -17.71 3.96 14.84
C TYR A 6 -18.04 5.06 13.83
N PHE A 7 -19.17 4.95 13.13
CA PHE A 7 -19.53 5.94 12.11
C PHE A 7 -19.93 7.30 12.69
N ALA A 8 -20.45 7.33 13.92
CA ALA A 8 -20.69 8.57 14.64
C ALA A 8 -19.36 9.28 14.97
N GLN A 9 -18.38 8.54 15.49
CA GLN A 9 -17.04 9.05 15.76
C GLN A 9 -16.37 9.54 14.47
N LEU A 10 -16.40 8.75 13.39
CA LEU A 10 -15.86 9.14 12.09
C LEU A 10 -16.50 10.43 11.57
N LYS A 11 -17.83 10.52 11.64
CA LYS A 11 -18.58 11.71 11.22
C LYS A 11 -18.17 12.95 12.01
N SER A 12 -17.88 12.81 13.31
CA SER A 12 -17.46 13.94 14.15
C SER A 12 -16.10 14.52 13.75
N GLN A 13 -15.27 13.76 13.03
CA GLN A 13 -13.92 14.18 12.63
C GLN A 13 -13.86 14.78 11.22
N LEU A 14 -14.91 14.64 10.39
CA LEU A 14 -14.89 15.04 8.97
C LEU A 14 -14.49 16.49 8.74
N THR A 15 -14.84 17.39 9.64
CA THR A 15 -14.47 18.82 9.58
C THR A 15 -12.95 19.03 9.61
N SER A 16 -12.18 18.09 10.17
CA SER A 16 -10.71 18.15 10.14
C SER A 16 -10.13 17.87 8.75
N PHE A 17 -10.89 17.19 7.88
CA PHE A 17 -10.43 16.77 6.56
C PHE A 17 -11.00 17.63 5.43
N LEU A 18 -12.07 18.39 5.71
CA LEU A 18 -12.75 19.24 4.74
C LEU A 18 -12.13 20.63 4.71
N PHE A 19 -11.44 20.97 3.62
CA PHE A 19 -10.96 22.32 3.37
C PHE A 19 -11.62 22.88 2.10
N ILE A 20 -12.15 24.09 2.21
CA ILE A 20 -12.74 24.85 1.11
C ILE A 20 -11.90 26.11 0.93
N ASN A 21 -11.38 26.32 -0.28
CA ASN A 21 -10.52 27.46 -0.58
C ASN A 21 -11.33 28.76 -0.74
N GLY A 22 -10.64 29.88 -0.98
CA GLY A 22 -11.27 31.20 -1.16
C GLY A 22 -12.25 31.30 -2.32
N ASP A 23 -12.13 30.41 -3.32
CA ASP A 23 -13.01 30.34 -4.48
C ASP A 23 -14.24 29.43 -4.25
N GLY A 24 -14.39 28.88 -3.05
CA GLY A 24 -15.48 27.97 -2.70
C GLY A 24 -15.29 26.53 -3.21
N LEU A 25 -14.10 26.19 -3.72
CA LEU A 25 -13.78 24.83 -4.17
C LEU A 25 -13.39 23.96 -2.97
N THR A 26 -13.88 22.73 -2.94
CA THR A 26 -13.46 21.75 -1.95
C THR A 26 -12.12 21.14 -2.38
N VAL A 27 -11.05 21.51 -1.69
CA VAL A 27 -9.67 21.18 -2.03
C VAL A 27 -9.06 20.13 -1.08
N SER A 28 -9.82 19.67 -0.09
CA SER A 28 -9.50 18.44 0.62
C SER A 28 -10.75 17.81 1.18
N ARG A 29 -10.76 16.48 1.28
CA ARG A 29 -11.81 15.72 1.98
C ARG A 29 -11.31 14.36 2.41
N LEU A 30 -12.02 13.71 3.33
CA LEU A 30 -11.78 12.33 3.68
C LEU A 30 -12.31 11.40 2.57
N GLY A 31 -11.52 10.41 2.19
CA GLY A 31 -11.91 9.31 1.33
C GLY A 31 -11.35 7.99 1.84
N ILE A 32 -11.84 6.87 1.32
CA ILE A 32 -11.27 5.55 1.56
C ILE A 32 -10.61 5.05 0.29
N SER A 33 -9.39 4.54 0.39
CA SER A 33 -8.62 4.11 -0.78
C SER A 33 -8.19 2.66 -0.75
N ILE A 34 -8.08 2.09 -1.95
CA ILE A 34 -7.33 0.89 -2.27
C ILE A 34 -6.12 1.34 -3.09
N THR A 35 -4.91 1.03 -2.63
CA THR A 35 -3.67 1.41 -3.31
C THR A 35 -2.83 0.17 -3.58
N LEU A 36 -2.56 -0.13 -4.85
CA LEU A 36 -1.93 -1.38 -5.29
C LEU A 36 -0.68 -1.10 -6.13
N PHE A 37 0.37 -1.89 -5.90
CA PHE A 37 1.59 -1.94 -6.70
C PHE A 37 1.73 -3.31 -7.33
N PHE A 38 1.94 -3.35 -8.64
CA PHE A 38 2.00 -4.60 -9.41
C PHE A 38 3.06 -4.52 -10.49
N LYS A 39 3.44 -5.67 -11.04
CA LYS A 39 4.51 -5.77 -12.04
C LYS A 39 3.96 -5.74 -13.47
N GLN A 40 4.85 -5.38 -14.39
CA GLN A 40 4.66 -5.58 -15.83
C GLN A 40 3.42 -4.88 -16.42
N GLY A 41 3.04 -3.71 -15.90
CA GLY A 41 1.94 -2.91 -16.45
C GLY A 41 2.10 -2.58 -17.93
N TYR A 42 3.35 -2.48 -18.41
CA TYR A 42 3.68 -2.14 -19.80
C TYR A 42 3.23 -3.21 -20.80
N THR A 43 2.96 -4.44 -20.34
CA THR A 43 2.57 -5.55 -21.21
C THR A 43 1.15 -5.36 -21.73
N LEU A 44 0.89 -5.79 -22.97
CA LEU A 44 -0.45 -5.70 -23.55
C LEU A 44 -1.51 -6.41 -22.71
N GLU A 45 -1.18 -7.59 -22.17
CA GLU A 45 -2.06 -8.35 -21.30
C GLU A 45 -2.41 -7.56 -20.03
N LYS A 46 -1.41 -6.99 -19.33
CA LYS A 46 -1.66 -6.23 -18.10
C LYS A 46 -2.42 -4.95 -18.40
N LYS A 47 -2.15 -4.25 -19.51
CA LYS A 47 -2.96 -3.11 -19.98
C LYS A 47 -4.42 -3.48 -20.20
N GLN A 48 -4.73 -4.62 -20.82
CA GLN A 48 -6.12 -5.08 -20.97
C GLN A 48 -6.81 -5.31 -19.62
N ARG A 49 -6.10 -5.87 -18.64
CA ARG A 49 -6.63 -6.07 -17.28
C ARG A 49 -6.82 -4.74 -16.53
N ILE A 50 -5.90 -3.79 -16.66
CA ILE A 50 -6.07 -2.41 -16.14
C ILE A 50 -7.33 -1.77 -16.74
N LEU A 51 -7.52 -1.88 -18.05
CA LEU A 51 -8.71 -1.34 -18.70
C LEU A 51 -10.00 -2.03 -18.26
N ALA A 52 -9.96 -3.32 -17.90
CA ALA A 52 -11.09 -4.01 -17.27
C ALA A 52 -11.45 -3.37 -15.92
N CYS A 53 -10.45 -2.95 -15.12
CA CYS A 53 -10.68 -2.19 -13.89
C CYS A 53 -11.42 -0.87 -14.14
N TYR A 54 -11.00 -0.11 -15.16
CA TYR A 54 -11.65 1.14 -15.54
C TYR A 54 -13.06 0.94 -16.10
N ARG A 55 -13.32 -0.15 -16.82
CA ARG A 55 -14.67 -0.51 -17.28
C ARG A 55 -15.58 -0.77 -16.10
N HIS A 56 -15.16 -1.63 -15.17
CA HIS A 56 -15.92 -1.92 -13.96
C HIS A 56 -16.21 -0.65 -13.14
N PHE A 57 -15.21 0.25 -13.03
CA PHE A 57 -15.36 1.51 -12.31
C PHE A 57 -16.42 2.42 -12.93
N ARG A 58 -16.48 2.49 -14.26
CA ARG A 58 -17.49 3.27 -14.98
C ARG A 58 -18.86 2.60 -14.98
N GLU A 59 -18.93 1.28 -14.96
CA GLU A 59 -20.20 0.55 -14.84
C GLU A 59 -20.86 0.83 -13.49
N GLU A 60 -20.08 0.83 -12.40
CA GLU A 60 -20.62 1.06 -11.06
C GLU A 60 -20.85 2.56 -10.75
N PHE A 61 -19.90 3.43 -11.10
CA PHE A 61 -19.92 4.83 -10.67
C PHE A 61 -20.15 5.82 -11.81
N GLY A 62 -20.44 5.37 -13.03
CA GLY A 62 -20.52 6.20 -14.24
C GLY A 62 -21.49 7.38 -14.15
N THR A 63 -22.51 7.31 -13.30
CA THR A 63 -23.44 8.44 -13.05
C THR A 63 -22.79 9.61 -12.30
N HIS A 64 -21.67 9.38 -11.62
CA HIS A 64 -20.90 10.41 -10.90
C HIS A 64 -19.72 10.95 -11.74
N LEU A 65 -19.12 10.13 -12.59
CA LEU A 65 -17.89 10.45 -13.30
C LEU A 65 -18.14 11.48 -14.39
N CYS A 66 -17.28 12.50 -14.45
CA CYS A 66 -17.45 13.59 -15.42
C CYS A 66 -16.15 14.07 -16.05
N CYS A 67 -14.99 13.63 -15.54
CA CYS A 67 -13.69 14.11 -15.99
C CYS A 67 -12.67 12.99 -16.09
N HIS A 68 -11.69 13.21 -16.96
CA HIS A 68 -10.52 12.37 -17.08
C HIS A 68 -9.26 13.19 -17.45
N THR A 69 -8.08 12.65 -17.16
CA THR A 69 -6.79 13.23 -17.56
C THR A 69 -5.82 12.13 -17.93
N HIS A 70 -5.04 12.34 -18.99
CA HIS A 70 -4.06 11.40 -19.55
C HIS A 70 -3.07 12.16 -20.44
N GLU A 71 -2.02 11.51 -20.93
CA GLU A 71 -0.98 12.15 -21.77
C GLU A 71 -1.39 12.36 -23.23
N LEU A 72 -2.47 11.71 -23.70
CA LEU A 72 -2.91 11.78 -25.09
C LEU A 72 -3.42 13.18 -25.47
N LYS A 73 -2.96 13.71 -26.62
CA LYS A 73 -3.33 15.06 -27.09
C LYS A 73 -4.75 15.10 -27.65
N GLY A 74 -5.49 16.17 -27.33
CA GLY A 74 -6.78 16.49 -27.97
C GLY A 74 -8.00 15.70 -27.46
N LEU A 75 -7.84 14.79 -26.49
CA LEU A 75 -8.92 13.94 -25.97
C LEU A 75 -9.42 14.37 -24.58
N ARG A 76 -9.56 15.68 -24.32
CA ARG A 76 -9.87 16.19 -22.96
C ARG A 76 -11.32 16.02 -22.51
N LYS A 77 -12.26 15.86 -23.45
CA LYS A 77 -13.69 15.76 -23.14
C LYS A 77 -14.00 14.34 -22.64
N TYR A 78 -14.63 14.23 -21.47
CA TYR A 78 -15.15 12.96 -20.99
C TYR A 78 -16.41 12.57 -21.79
N SER A 79 -16.25 11.68 -22.77
CA SER A 79 -17.34 11.13 -23.58
C SER A 79 -17.04 9.70 -24.00
N PRO A 80 -18.05 8.88 -24.37
CA PRO A 80 -17.84 7.51 -24.81
C PRO A 80 -16.82 7.39 -25.95
N GLU A 81 -16.85 8.31 -26.91
CA GLU A 81 -15.96 8.32 -28.07
C GLU A 81 -14.50 8.60 -27.66
N ASN A 82 -14.29 9.56 -26.76
CA ASN A 82 -12.95 9.86 -26.27
C ASN A 82 -12.42 8.76 -25.34
N ILE A 83 -13.28 8.17 -24.51
CA ILE A 83 -12.93 7.02 -23.67
C ILE A 83 -12.41 5.89 -24.55
N ALA A 84 -13.13 5.51 -25.61
CA ALA A 84 -12.69 4.46 -26.53
C ALA A 84 -11.31 4.75 -27.15
N LYS A 85 -11.06 6.00 -27.56
CA LYS A 85 -9.76 6.44 -28.09
C LYS A 85 -8.64 6.42 -27.05
N VAL A 86 -8.96 6.73 -25.79
CA VAL A 86 -7.99 6.64 -24.69
C VAL A 86 -7.62 5.19 -24.41
N GLU A 87 -8.61 4.29 -24.36
CA GLU A 87 -8.37 2.85 -24.22
C GLU A 87 -7.49 2.31 -25.35
N GLU A 88 -7.81 2.67 -26.61
CA GLU A 88 -6.98 2.32 -27.77
C GLU A 88 -5.56 2.91 -27.65
N GLY A 89 -5.44 4.18 -27.24
CA GLY A 89 -4.16 4.83 -27.05
C GLY A 89 -3.29 4.15 -26.00
N ILE A 90 -3.88 3.71 -24.88
CA ILE A 90 -3.20 2.95 -23.82
C ILE A 90 -2.67 1.62 -24.37
N LEU A 91 -3.51 0.86 -25.10
CA LEU A 91 -3.13 -0.42 -25.69
C LEU A 91 -2.03 -0.28 -26.75
N ASN A 92 -2.06 0.81 -27.52
CA ASN A 92 -1.13 1.07 -28.62
C ASN A 92 0.14 1.82 -28.21
N GLN A 93 0.26 2.24 -26.93
CA GLN A 93 1.49 2.87 -26.46
C GLN A 93 2.68 1.93 -26.64
N LYS A 94 3.78 2.49 -27.15
CA LYS A 94 5.03 1.76 -27.39
C LYS A 94 5.67 1.35 -26.06
N LYS A 95 6.55 0.35 -26.14
CA LYS A 95 7.46 -0.02 -25.05
C LYS A 95 8.23 1.21 -24.55
N ASN A 96 8.41 1.34 -23.23
CA ASN A 96 9.08 2.45 -22.55
C ASN A 96 8.44 3.83 -22.79
N GLN A 97 7.14 3.85 -23.06
CA GLN A 97 6.32 5.04 -22.94
C GLN A 97 5.30 4.71 -21.86
N PRO A 98 5.37 5.33 -20.68
CA PRO A 98 4.40 5.08 -19.64
C PRO A 98 3.06 5.73 -19.99
N SER A 99 1.96 5.06 -19.67
CA SER A 99 0.62 5.64 -19.66
C SER A 99 0.24 6.01 -18.24
N SER A 100 -0.56 7.07 -18.10
CA SER A 100 -1.41 7.25 -16.94
C SER A 100 -2.84 7.57 -17.36
N TRP A 101 -3.77 7.30 -16.46
CA TRP A 101 -5.14 7.75 -16.64
C TRP A 101 -5.78 8.05 -15.29
N ASP A 102 -6.26 9.27 -15.15
CA ASP A 102 -7.13 9.71 -14.07
C ASP A 102 -8.57 9.73 -14.59
N VAL A 103 -9.50 9.12 -13.86
CA VAL A 103 -10.95 9.26 -14.10
C VAL A 103 -11.63 9.59 -12.79
N SER A 104 -12.42 10.68 -12.75
CA SER A 104 -13.05 11.13 -11.51
C SER A 104 -14.36 11.90 -11.69
N ASP A 105 -15.00 12.22 -10.56
CA ASP A 105 -16.16 13.11 -10.45
C ASP A 105 -15.78 14.60 -10.22
N ALA A 106 -14.50 14.94 -10.12
CA ALA A 106 -14.06 16.33 -9.97
C ALA A 106 -14.24 17.10 -11.29
N LYS A 107 -14.88 18.27 -11.25
CA LYS A 107 -15.22 19.05 -12.45
C LYS A 107 -14.03 19.75 -13.11
N ASN A 108 -12.93 19.88 -12.37
CA ASN A 108 -11.70 20.52 -12.78
C ASN A 108 -10.54 19.97 -11.94
N LEU A 109 -9.32 20.37 -12.29
CA LEU A 109 -8.11 19.89 -11.65
C LEU A 109 -7.90 20.41 -10.21
N TYR A 110 -8.67 21.42 -9.81
CA TYR A 110 -8.57 22.15 -8.53
C TYR A 110 -9.51 21.63 -7.44
N GLU A 111 -10.36 20.65 -7.75
CA GLU A 111 -11.29 20.06 -6.78
C GLU A 111 -10.84 18.67 -6.37
N ALA A 112 -10.89 18.37 -5.06
CA ALA A 112 -10.71 17.02 -4.57
C ALA A 112 -11.87 16.16 -5.09
N PRO A 113 -11.64 14.99 -5.70
CA PRO A 113 -12.72 14.08 -6.13
C PRO A 113 -13.35 13.33 -4.93
N ARG A 114 -14.56 12.78 -5.10
CA ARG A 114 -15.11 11.72 -4.21
C ARG A 114 -14.84 10.33 -4.77
N TYR A 115 -14.84 10.21 -6.09
CA TYR A 115 -14.58 8.99 -6.83
C TYR A 115 -13.38 9.24 -7.73
N LEU A 116 -12.31 8.46 -7.58
CA LEU A 116 -11.12 8.58 -8.41
C LEU A 116 -10.55 7.19 -8.67
N MET A 117 -10.29 6.87 -9.94
CA MET A 117 -9.37 5.81 -10.31
C MET A 117 -8.17 6.42 -11.04
N HIS A 118 -6.99 6.22 -10.48
CA HIS A 118 -5.72 6.68 -11.03
C HIS A 118 -4.80 5.49 -11.23
N TYR A 119 -4.19 5.37 -12.40
CA TYR A 119 -3.12 4.41 -12.63
C TYR A 119 -1.92 5.07 -13.29
N LEU A 120 -0.75 4.50 -13.03
CA LEU A 120 0.51 4.86 -13.67
C LEU A 120 1.27 3.59 -14.04
N ASP A 121 1.71 3.52 -15.29
CA ASP A 121 2.43 2.36 -15.81
C ASP A 121 3.91 2.33 -15.36
N SER A 122 4.52 1.15 -15.43
CA SER A 122 5.98 0.95 -15.29
C SER A 122 6.65 0.92 -16.67
N ASP A 123 7.94 1.20 -16.75
CA ASP A 123 8.70 1.07 -18.00
C ASP A 123 9.29 -0.35 -18.15
N GLU A 124 9.34 -0.87 -19.37
CA GLU A 124 9.94 -2.20 -19.64
C GLU A 124 11.44 -2.21 -19.35
N ALA A 125 12.12 -1.09 -19.57
CA ALA A 125 13.55 -0.92 -19.30
C ALA A 125 13.91 -1.16 -17.83
N ASP A 126 12.97 -0.95 -16.91
CA ASP A 126 13.16 -1.18 -15.49
C ASP A 126 12.83 -2.62 -15.08
N GLY A 127 12.28 -3.45 -16.00
CA GLY A 127 11.92 -4.83 -15.73
C GLY A 127 11.10 -5.01 -14.44
N ASP A 128 11.60 -5.87 -13.54
CA ASP A 128 10.99 -6.14 -12.23
C ASP A 128 11.47 -5.16 -11.13
N ASP A 129 12.37 -4.21 -11.43
CA ASP A 129 12.85 -3.21 -10.46
C ASP A 129 11.87 -2.03 -10.31
N SER A 130 10.93 -1.89 -11.23
CA SER A 130 9.83 -0.92 -11.15
C SER A 130 8.51 -1.62 -10.86
N SER A 131 7.55 -0.84 -10.38
CA SER A 131 6.18 -1.29 -10.17
C SER A 131 5.25 -0.33 -10.88
N SER A 132 4.22 -0.87 -11.51
CA SER A 132 3.04 -0.12 -11.89
C SER A 132 2.20 0.16 -10.66
N TYR A 133 1.32 1.14 -10.78
CA TYR A 133 0.52 1.66 -9.68
C TYR A 133 -0.93 1.79 -10.10
N LEU A 134 -1.86 1.41 -9.23
CA LEU A 134 -3.27 1.75 -9.34
C LEU A 134 -3.84 2.12 -7.98
N SER A 135 -4.64 3.18 -7.96
CA SER A 135 -5.41 3.60 -6.80
C SER A 135 -6.87 3.82 -7.17
N LEU A 136 -7.73 3.29 -6.32
CA LEU A 136 -9.17 3.57 -6.30
C LEU A 136 -9.49 4.33 -5.01
N VAL A 137 -10.14 5.47 -5.13
CA VAL A 137 -10.66 6.27 -4.02
C VAL A 137 -12.17 6.29 -4.12
N LEU A 138 -12.82 6.01 -2.99
CA LEU A 138 -14.26 6.04 -2.80
C LEU A 138 -14.62 7.03 -1.67
N PRO A 139 -15.89 7.47 -1.57
CA PRO A 139 -16.35 8.30 -0.46
C PRO A 139 -16.05 7.66 0.90
N TRP A 140 -15.71 8.48 1.91
CA TRP A 140 -15.41 7.99 3.26
C TRP A 140 -16.55 7.17 3.89
N ASP A 141 -17.79 7.43 3.48
CA ASP A 141 -19.02 6.80 3.94
C ASP A 141 -19.40 5.54 3.16
N TYR A 142 -18.60 5.11 2.17
CA TYR A 142 -18.87 3.91 1.36
C TYR A 142 -19.08 2.66 2.23
N LEU A 143 -18.29 2.49 3.30
CA LEU A 143 -18.42 1.35 4.21
C LEU A 143 -19.69 1.38 5.07
N LYS A 144 -20.36 2.53 5.17
CA LYS A 144 -21.61 2.71 5.93
C LYS A 144 -22.84 2.29 5.11
N GLU A 145 -22.72 2.25 3.78
CA GLU A 145 -23.81 1.86 2.91
C GLU A 145 -24.26 0.42 3.16
N GLN A 146 -25.45 0.08 2.66
CA GLN A 146 -25.92 -1.31 2.68
C GLN A 146 -24.90 -2.21 1.96
N ASP A 147 -24.43 -3.22 2.69
CA ASP A 147 -23.38 -4.15 2.28
C ASP A 147 -22.04 -3.48 1.89
N GLY A 148 -21.77 -2.26 2.37
CA GLY A 148 -20.61 -1.46 1.99
C GLY A 148 -19.26 -2.16 2.22
N MET A 149 -19.12 -2.89 3.34
CA MET A 149 -17.93 -3.72 3.61
C MET A 149 -17.78 -4.85 2.58
N THR A 150 -18.87 -5.55 2.26
CA THR A 150 -18.88 -6.65 1.29
C THR A 150 -18.51 -6.14 -0.10
N LYS A 151 -19.10 -5.01 -0.51
CA LYS A 151 -18.79 -4.36 -1.81
C LYS A 151 -17.35 -3.88 -1.88
N PHE A 152 -16.81 -3.30 -0.80
CA PHE A 152 -15.42 -2.87 -0.74
C PHE A 152 -14.45 -4.05 -0.88
N MET A 153 -14.73 -5.16 -0.17
CA MET A 153 -13.92 -6.38 -0.29
C MET A 153 -14.05 -7.00 -1.68
N ALA A 154 -15.24 -7.00 -2.29
CA ALA A 154 -15.43 -7.47 -3.66
C ALA A 154 -14.63 -6.63 -4.68
N TRP A 155 -14.57 -5.31 -4.49
CA TRP A 155 -13.68 -4.42 -5.25
C TRP A 155 -12.22 -4.81 -5.10
N LEU A 156 -11.77 -5.04 -3.86
CA LEU A 156 -10.40 -5.44 -3.60
C LEU A 156 -10.07 -6.79 -4.24
N ASP A 157 -10.94 -7.78 -4.11
CA ASP A 157 -10.78 -9.11 -4.70
C ASP A 157 -10.72 -9.02 -6.23
N PHE A 158 -11.63 -8.27 -6.86
CA PHE A 158 -11.62 -8.05 -8.30
C PHE A 158 -10.33 -7.38 -8.78
N LEU A 159 -9.87 -6.32 -8.10
CA LEU A 159 -8.60 -5.67 -8.43
C LEU A 159 -7.40 -6.63 -8.24
N CYS A 160 -7.43 -7.49 -7.23
CA CYS A 160 -6.40 -8.50 -7.01
C CYS A 160 -6.38 -9.55 -8.12
N GLU A 161 -7.54 -9.99 -8.60
CA GLU A 161 -7.66 -10.94 -9.73
C GLU A 161 -7.14 -10.33 -11.03
N GLN A 162 -7.44 -9.06 -11.30
CA GLN A 162 -6.98 -8.39 -12.50
C GLN A 162 -5.47 -8.10 -12.45
N LEU A 163 -5.00 -7.50 -11.36
CA LEU A 163 -3.68 -6.89 -11.34
C LEU A 163 -2.60 -7.83 -10.82
N GLU A 164 -2.95 -8.82 -10.00
CA GLU A 164 -2.00 -9.68 -9.25
C GLU A 164 -0.98 -8.79 -8.51
N PRO A 165 -1.44 -7.96 -7.55
CA PRO A 165 -0.59 -6.99 -6.90
C PRO A 165 0.52 -7.66 -6.11
N ASP A 166 1.71 -7.08 -6.23
CA ASP A 166 2.88 -7.51 -5.51
C ASP A 166 2.77 -7.05 -4.04
N SER A 167 2.28 -5.83 -3.84
CA SER A 167 1.88 -5.32 -2.53
C SER A 167 0.79 -4.26 -2.65
N GLY A 168 0.17 -3.90 -1.53
CA GLY A 168 -0.79 -2.81 -1.48
C GLY A 168 -1.32 -2.58 -0.07
N ASP A 169 -2.05 -1.49 0.10
CA ASP A 169 -2.71 -1.18 1.36
C ASP A 169 -4.01 -0.41 1.17
N CYS A 170 -4.94 -0.57 2.10
CA CYS A 170 -6.23 0.12 2.12
C CYS A 170 -6.50 0.80 3.46
N GLY A 171 -7.19 1.93 3.43
CA GLY A 171 -7.48 2.74 4.62
C GLY A 171 -8.07 4.10 4.24
N TYR A 172 -8.30 4.94 5.24
CA TYR A 172 -8.70 6.32 5.00
C TYR A 172 -7.52 7.16 4.54
N CYS A 173 -7.75 8.07 3.59
CA CYS A 173 -6.76 9.01 3.08
C CYS A 173 -7.32 10.43 3.00
N LEU A 174 -6.42 11.41 2.93
CA LEU A 174 -6.80 12.76 2.51
C LEU A 174 -6.84 12.80 0.98
N VAL A 175 -8.03 13.03 0.43
CA VAL A 175 -8.20 13.20 -1.00
C VAL A 175 -7.91 14.66 -1.34
N LEU A 176 -6.96 14.86 -2.25
CA LEU A 176 -6.53 16.17 -2.74
C LEU A 176 -6.89 16.34 -4.22
N PRO A 177 -6.97 17.60 -4.71
CA PRO A 177 -7.02 17.94 -6.12
C PRO A 177 -5.85 17.40 -6.93
N ARG A 178 -5.92 17.51 -8.26
CA ARG A 178 -4.82 17.09 -9.13
C ARG A 178 -3.60 18.03 -9.02
N ASP A 179 -3.83 19.29 -8.66
CA ASP A 179 -2.83 20.27 -8.26
C ASP A 179 -2.50 20.19 -6.75
N TYR A 180 -2.39 18.97 -6.22
CA TYR A 180 -2.16 18.67 -4.80
C TYR A 180 -0.94 19.34 -4.14
N HIS A 181 -0.01 19.93 -4.91
CA HIS A 181 1.28 20.44 -4.43
C HIS A 181 1.11 21.48 -3.31
N ASP A 182 0.13 22.37 -3.46
CA ASP A 182 -0.13 23.45 -2.49
C ASP A 182 -0.83 22.92 -1.22
N TYR A 183 -1.32 21.68 -1.24
CA TYR A 183 -2.09 21.06 -0.17
C TYR A 183 -1.34 19.94 0.56
N PHE A 184 -0.08 19.68 0.19
CA PHE A 184 0.82 18.80 0.96
C PHE A 184 0.93 19.18 2.44
N PRO A 185 0.96 20.47 2.85
CA PRO A 185 0.96 20.82 4.27
C PRO A 185 -0.26 20.30 5.04
N LEU A 186 -1.44 20.23 4.38
CA LEU A 186 -2.64 19.70 5.00
C LEU A 186 -2.52 18.19 5.26
N GLU A 187 -2.04 17.42 4.27
CA GLU A 187 -1.82 15.98 4.44
C GLU A 187 -0.78 15.70 5.52
N TYR A 188 0.33 16.47 5.54
CA TYR A 188 1.37 16.32 6.55
C TYR A 188 0.85 16.56 7.96
N GLN A 189 0.15 17.67 8.19
CA GLN A 189 -0.44 17.99 9.50
C GLN A 189 -1.44 16.93 9.96
N LEU A 190 -2.27 16.42 9.06
CA LEU A 190 -3.22 15.36 9.37
C LEU A 190 -2.52 14.03 9.65
N ALA A 191 -1.47 13.69 8.91
CA ALA A 191 -0.67 12.50 9.17
C ALA A 191 -0.02 12.54 10.56
N GLN A 192 0.48 13.70 11.01
CA GLN A 192 1.00 13.87 12.37
C GLN A 192 -0.07 13.63 13.45
N ARG A 193 -1.34 13.92 13.15
CA ARG A 193 -2.46 13.74 14.08
C ARG A 193 -3.08 12.35 14.03
N TYR A 194 -3.11 11.71 12.86
CA TYR A 194 -3.80 10.44 12.60
C TYR A 194 -2.82 9.40 12.05
N PRO A 195 -2.19 8.57 12.91
CA PRO A 195 -1.17 7.60 12.50
C PRO A 195 -1.66 6.57 11.48
N ALA A 196 -2.95 6.23 11.53
CA ALA A 196 -3.59 5.26 10.63
C ALA A 196 -3.98 5.86 9.26
N LEU A 197 -3.89 7.18 9.07
CA LEU A 197 -4.17 7.81 7.78
C LEU A 197 -3.22 7.26 6.70
N GLN A 198 -3.71 7.03 5.49
CA GLN A 198 -2.90 6.75 4.32
C GLN A 198 -2.40 8.07 3.72
N VAL A 199 -1.08 8.21 3.61
CA VAL A 199 -0.42 9.29 2.87
C VAL A 199 -0.28 8.85 1.42
N ASN A 200 -1.11 9.39 0.53
CA ASN A 200 -1.29 8.88 -0.84
C ASN A 200 -1.05 9.94 -1.92
N SER A 201 -0.97 11.22 -1.59
CA SER A 201 -0.91 12.33 -2.57
C SER A 201 0.18 12.17 -3.65
N ALA A 202 1.41 11.83 -3.26
CA ALA A 202 2.53 11.67 -4.19
C ALA A 202 3.03 10.21 -4.30
N VAL A 203 2.25 9.23 -3.83
CA VAL A 203 2.74 7.84 -3.74
C VAL A 203 3.11 7.24 -5.11
N HIS A 204 2.45 7.67 -6.18
CA HIS A 204 2.72 7.26 -7.57
C HIS A 204 4.16 7.60 -8.01
N THR A 205 4.81 8.58 -7.36
CA THR A 205 6.19 9.01 -7.65
C THR A 205 7.25 8.11 -7.01
N ALA A 206 6.88 7.35 -5.98
CA ALA A 206 7.76 6.47 -5.22
C ALA A 206 7.81 5.03 -5.77
N LYS A 207 7.26 4.78 -6.97
CA LYS A 207 7.08 3.42 -7.52
C LYS A 207 8.38 2.60 -7.64
N LEU A 208 9.50 3.27 -7.93
CA LEU A 208 10.83 2.64 -8.01
C LEU A 208 11.33 2.16 -6.63
N GLN A 209 10.85 2.75 -5.54
CA GLN A 209 11.27 2.41 -4.19
C GLN A 209 10.55 1.16 -3.65
N TYR A 210 9.43 0.78 -4.28
CA TYR A 210 8.61 -0.36 -3.88
C TYR A 210 8.81 -1.59 -4.79
N GLY A 211 9.82 -1.58 -5.66
CA GLY A 211 10.10 -2.72 -6.55
C GLY A 211 10.34 -4.02 -5.78
N HIS A 212 11.13 -3.94 -4.70
CA HIS A 212 11.51 -5.07 -3.85
C HIS A 212 11.18 -4.86 -2.38
N SER A 213 10.26 -3.96 -2.08
CA SER A 213 9.90 -3.58 -0.72
C SER A 213 8.46 -3.13 -0.65
N ILE A 214 7.83 -3.32 0.50
CA ILE A 214 6.48 -2.82 0.72
C ILE A 214 6.53 -1.46 1.43
N ARG A 215 5.57 -0.59 1.13
CA ARG A 215 5.48 0.75 1.71
C ARG A 215 5.27 0.70 3.23
N GLY A 216 4.42 -0.18 3.71
CA GLY A 216 4.09 -0.30 5.12
C GLY A 216 2.79 -1.03 5.34
N ILE A 217 2.17 -0.79 6.50
CA ILE A 217 0.87 -1.35 6.86
C ILE A 217 -0.21 -0.26 6.87
N ASN A 218 -1.45 -0.69 6.67
CA ASN A 218 -2.66 0.04 7.02
C ASN A 218 -3.78 -0.94 7.41
N TRP A 219 -5.03 -0.47 7.48
CA TRP A 219 -6.22 -1.26 7.83
C TRP A 219 -6.28 -2.58 7.08
N ILE A 220 -6.00 -2.55 5.77
CA ILE A 220 -5.74 -3.74 4.98
C ILE A 220 -4.33 -3.64 4.41
N THR A 221 -3.57 -4.73 4.52
CA THR A 221 -2.23 -4.88 3.95
C THR A 221 -2.22 -6.11 3.03
N LEU A 222 -1.80 -5.93 1.78
CA LEU A 222 -1.71 -6.97 0.75
C LEU A 222 -0.26 -7.36 0.52
N LEU A 223 0.01 -8.66 0.49
CA LEU A 223 1.33 -9.24 0.29
C LEU A 223 1.26 -10.35 -0.74
N SER A 224 2.02 -10.25 -1.84
CA SER A 224 2.16 -11.36 -2.78
C SER A 224 2.88 -12.56 -2.17
N LYS A 225 2.80 -13.71 -2.84
CA LYS A 225 3.52 -14.95 -2.47
C LYS A 225 5.01 -14.71 -2.29
N ARG A 226 5.59 -13.80 -3.08
CA ARG A 226 7.00 -13.40 -2.97
C ARG A 226 7.28 -12.79 -1.60
N PHE A 227 6.50 -11.80 -1.18
CA PHE A 227 6.64 -11.16 0.13
C PHE A 227 6.25 -12.09 1.28
N VAL A 228 5.22 -12.92 1.10
CA VAL A 228 4.84 -13.97 2.07
C VAL A 228 5.99 -14.95 2.29
N GLY A 229 6.66 -15.39 1.22
CA GLY A 229 7.83 -16.26 1.30
C GLY A 229 8.98 -15.63 2.07
N ARG A 230 9.27 -14.33 1.83
CA ARG A 230 10.27 -13.56 2.55
C ARG A 230 9.99 -13.39 4.05
N LEU A 231 8.76 -13.64 4.49
CA LEU A 231 8.34 -13.59 5.89
C LEU A 231 8.29 -14.97 6.57
N GLY A 232 8.69 -16.06 5.90
CA GLY A 232 8.57 -17.41 6.47
C GLY A 232 7.36 -18.20 5.99
N GLY A 233 6.60 -17.67 5.03
CA GLY A 233 5.43 -18.32 4.46
C GLY A 233 4.15 -18.10 5.28
N GLU A 234 3.03 -18.50 4.68
CA GLU A 234 1.69 -18.26 5.22
C GLU A 234 1.48 -18.89 6.61
N TYR A 235 1.98 -20.11 6.84
CA TYR A 235 1.87 -20.78 8.13
C TYR A 235 2.49 -19.94 9.26
N TRP A 236 3.68 -19.38 9.02
CA TRP A 236 4.36 -18.52 9.99
C TRP A 236 3.58 -17.23 10.25
N ILE A 237 3.13 -16.55 9.18
CA ILE A 237 2.33 -15.33 9.27
C ILE A 237 1.07 -15.57 10.12
N ARG A 238 0.30 -16.62 9.82
CA ARG A 238 -0.91 -16.98 10.56
C ARG A 238 -0.60 -17.30 12.02
N THR A 239 0.48 -18.03 12.29
CA THR A 239 0.91 -18.36 13.66
C THR A 239 1.26 -17.11 14.46
N MET A 240 2.02 -16.19 13.86
CA MET A 240 2.43 -14.95 14.52
C MET A 240 1.26 -14.03 14.85
N LEU A 241 0.25 -14.00 13.97
CA LEU A 241 -0.91 -13.12 14.10
C LEU A 241 -2.10 -13.76 14.82
N ALA A 242 -2.07 -15.08 15.12
CA ALA A 242 -3.20 -15.83 15.71
C ALA A 242 -3.72 -15.25 17.05
N ARG A 243 -2.86 -14.57 17.81
CA ARG A 243 -3.24 -13.97 19.11
C ARG A 243 -4.05 -12.67 18.98
N TYR A 244 -4.06 -12.04 17.80
CA TYR A 244 -4.76 -10.77 17.55
C TYR A 244 -6.12 -11.08 16.95
N THR A 245 -7.15 -11.15 17.80
CA THR A 245 -8.49 -11.61 17.42
C THR A 245 -9.21 -10.68 16.45
N ASP A 246 -8.75 -9.44 16.32
CA ASP A 246 -9.22 -8.44 15.37
C ASP A 246 -8.56 -8.56 13.99
N VAL A 247 -7.55 -9.43 13.83
CA VAL A 247 -6.87 -9.67 12.56
C VAL A 247 -7.55 -10.78 11.78
N VAL A 248 -7.92 -10.50 10.53
CA VAL A 248 -8.45 -11.47 9.58
C VAL A 248 -7.45 -11.63 8.43
N ILE A 249 -7.10 -12.88 8.12
CA ILE A 249 -6.19 -13.21 7.02
C ILE A 249 -6.95 -14.06 5.99
N SER A 250 -7.20 -13.48 4.82
CA SER A 250 -7.72 -14.19 3.64
C SER A 250 -6.60 -14.36 2.60
N SER A 251 -6.79 -15.31 1.70
CA SER A 251 -5.86 -15.57 0.59
C SER A 251 -6.50 -15.09 -0.71
N TYR A 252 -5.69 -14.52 -1.60
CA TYR A 252 -6.05 -14.29 -3.00
C TYR A 252 -5.11 -15.09 -3.90
N ARG A 253 -5.37 -15.11 -5.21
CA ARG A 253 -4.65 -15.95 -6.18
C ARG A 253 -3.12 -15.84 -6.05
N ASP A 254 -2.61 -14.64 -5.79
CA ASP A 254 -1.18 -14.36 -5.72
C ASP A 254 -0.66 -14.00 -4.32
N GLY A 255 -1.42 -14.21 -3.23
CA GLY A 255 -0.90 -13.87 -1.90
C GLY A 255 -1.91 -13.83 -0.76
N LEU A 256 -1.66 -12.97 0.22
CA LEU A 256 -2.48 -12.77 1.41
C LEU A 256 -3.01 -11.34 1.50
N ILE A 257 -4.23 -11.23 2.01
CA ILE A 257 -4.87 -9.99 2.46
C ILE A 257 -4.97 -10.07 3.99
N ILE A 258 -4.31 -9.15 4.68
CA ILE A 258 -4.29 -9.05 6.14
C ILE A 258 -5.09 -7.81 6.55
N ARG A 259 -6.24 -8.00 7.19
CA ARG A 259 -7.10 -6.91 7.68
C ARG A 259 -7.00 -6.77 9.19
N ALA A 260 -6.67 -5.57 9.67
CA ALA A 260 -6.53 -5.22 11.08
C ALA A 260 -7.77 -4.50 11.61
N GLY A 261 -8.70 -5.25 12.21
CA GLY A 261 -9.97 -4.73 12.69
C GLY A 261 -11.09 -4.75 11.65
N GLN A 262 -12.32 -4.56 12.11
CA GLN A 262 -13.50 -4.58 11.23
C GLN A 262 -13.55 -3.37 10.29
N TYR A 263 -13.11 -2.21 10.75
CA TYR A 263 -13.12 -0.94 10.02
C TYR A 263 -11.76 -0.24 10.16
N PRO A 264 -11.38 0.65 9.22
CA PRO A 264 -10.13 1.38 9.32
C PRO A 264 -10.10 2.28 10.56
N ASP A 265 -9.00 2.24 11.30
CA ASP A 265 -8.79 3.15 12.43
C ASP A 265 -8.57 4.58 11.92
N LEU A 266 -9.16 5.54 12.63
CA LEU A 266 -8.93 6.97 12.44
C LEU A 266 -8.91 7.67 13.80
N THR A 267 -8.27 7.04 14.78
CA THR A 267 -8.18 7.62 16.12
C THR A 267 -7.06 8.66 16.15
N PRO A 268 -7.33 9.93 16.49
CA PRO A 268 -6.29 10.95 16.58
C PRO A 268 -5.40 10.71 17.81
N LEU A 269 -4.13 11.09 17.72
CA LEU A 269 -3.26 11.20 18.89
C LEU A 269 -3.82 12.23 19.90
N PRO A 270 -3.65 12.00 21.22
CA PRO A 270 -2.86 10.93 21.85
C PRO A 270 -3.61 9.60 22.05
N GLY A 271 -4.73 9.37 21.34
CA GLY A 271 -5.45 8.10 21.40
C GLY A 271 -4.59 6.90 20.96
N SER A 272 -4.97 5.71 21.42
CA SER A 272 -4.21 4.49 21.16
C SER A 272 -4.50 3.92 19.77
N VAL A 273 -3.46 3.69 18.98
CA VAL A 273 -3.52 2.88 17.76
C VAL A 273 -3.75 1.40 18.13
N PRO A 274 -4.54 0.62 17.38
CA PRO A 274 -4.75 -0.80 17.64
C PRO A 274 -3.45 -1.61 17.71
N GLU A 275 -3.38 -2.56 18.65
CA GLU A 275 -2.23 -3.44 18.82
C GLU A 275 -1.90 -4.25 17.56
N SER A 276 -2.93 -4.62 16.79
CA SER A 276 -2.79 -5.34 15.52
C SER A 276 -1.95 -4.58 14.49
N TYR A 277 -2.01 -3.24 14.46
CA TYR A 277 -1.17 -2.42 13.57
C TYR A 277 0.31 -2.56 13.91
N PHE A 278 0.65 -2.52 15.20
CA PHE A 278 2.02 -2.75 15.66
C PHE A 278 2.48 -4.18 15.36
N ALA A 279 1.61 -5.17 15.56
CA ALA A 279 1.93 -6.56 15.31
C ALA A 279 2.23 -6.86 13.84
N ILE A 280 1.37 -6.39 12.93
CA ILE A 280 1.56 -6.56 11.49
C ILE A 280 2.79 -5.75 11.05
N ASN A 281 2.99 -4.54 11.59
CA ASN A 281 4.20 -3.77 11.30
C ASN A 281 5.48 -4.51 11.70
N GLN A 282 5.54 -5.12 12.89
CA GLN A 282 6.70 -5.90 13.30
C GLN A 282 6.93 -7.11 12.40
N LEU A 283 5.86 -7.78 11.97
CA LEU A 283 5.94 -8.91 11.05
C LEU A 283 6.52 -8.50 9.69
N ILE A 284 6.02 -7.42 9.09
CA ILE A 284 6.42 -6.99 7.74
C ILE A 284 7.71 -6.17 7.70
N ARG A 285 8.23 -5.73 8.85
CA ARG A 285 9.39 -4.85 8.95
C ARG A 285 10.61 -5.31 8.13
N PRO A 286 10.95 -6.62 8.05
CA PRO A 286 12.10 -7.09 7.26
C PRO A 286 11.97 -6.89 5.74
N ILE A 287 10.75 -6.64 5.25
CA ILE A 287 10.46 -6.44 3.81
C ILE A 287 9.94 -5.03 3.51
N ARG A 288 9.86 -4.17 4.53
CA ARG A 288 9.42 -2.77 4.39
C ARG A 288 10.53 -1.95 3.74
N VAL A 289 10.14 -0.95 2.96
CA VAL A 289 11.07 0.01 2.38
C VAL A 289 11.94 0.63 3.47
N ILE A 290 13.23 0.79 3.16
CA ILE A 290 14.20 1.49 4.00
C ILE A 290 14.44 2.85 3.34
N PRO A 291 13.96 3.96 3.93
CA PRO A 291 14.21 5.29 3.38
C PRO A 291 15.70 5.56 3.28
N ARG A 292 16.12 6.12 2.14
CA ARG A 292 17.48 6.60 1.90
C ARG A 292 17.49 8.13 2.00
N GLU A 293 18.66 8.72 2.17
CA GLU A 293 18.82 10.17 2.09
C GLU A 293 18.14 10.72 0.83
N GLY A 294 17.34 11.77 0.98
CA GLY A 294 16.58 12.35 -0.12
C GLY A 294 15.18 11.74 -0.35
N HIS A 295 14.82 10.60 0.26
CA HIS A 295 13.48 10.01 0.15
C HIS A 295 12.47 10.82 0.96
N SER A 296 11.55 11.50 0.27
CA SER A 296 10.37 12.12 0.88
C SER A 296 9.06 11.58 0.32
N LEU A 297 8.02 11.53 1.17
CA LEU A 297 6.63 11.23 0.78
C LEU A 297 5.96 12.38 0.01
N HIS A 298 6.56 13.59 0.02
CA HIS A 298 6.13 14.77 -0.72
C HIS A 298 7.29 15.32 -1.56
N PHE A 299 7.00 16.27 -2.44
CA PHE A 299 8.06 17.11 -3.00
C PHE A 299 8.52 18.15 -1.97
N TYR A 300 9.82 18.44 -1.86
CA TYR A 300 10.36 19.34 -0.83
C TYR A 300 9.69 20.72 -0.84
N GLY A 301 9.20 21.15 0.32
CA GLY A 301 8.54 22.44 0.54
C GLY A 301 8.26 22.69 2.02
N ALA A 302 7.95 23.93 2.37
CA ALA A 302 7.67 24.30 3.76
C ALA A 302 6.39 23.60 4.25
N GLY A 303 6.49 22.87 5.36
CA GLY A 303 5.36 22.11 5.91
C GLY A 303 5.04 20.82 5.16
N HIS A 304 5.89 20.38 4.22
CA HIS A 304 5.75 19.09 3.56
C HIS A 304 6.48 18.00 4.35
N PHE A 305 6.24 16.74 4.00
CA PHE A 305 7.18 15.69 4.36
C PHE A 305 8.58 16.01 3.78
N ASP A 306 9.59 15.78 4.59
CA ASP A 306 11.02 15.73 4.27
C ASP A 306 11.55 14.31 4.55
N ASP A 307 12.86 14.10 4.42
CA ASP A 307 13.50 12.82 4.67
C ASP A 307 13.36 12.35 6.13
N ILE A 308 13.52 13.26 7.09
CA ILE A 308 13.40 12.98 8.54
C ILE A 308 11.97 12.57 8.90
N SER A 309 10.98 13.37 8.51
CA SER A 309 9.57 13.12 8.80
C SER A 309 9.02 11.93 8.02
N THR A 310 9.54 11.67 6.82
CA THR A 310 9.25 10.44 6.05
C THR A 310 9.77 9.21 6.78
N LEU A 311 11.00 9.24 7.29
CA LEU A 311 11.52 8.14 8.12
C LEU A 311 10.68 7.95 9.39
N ALA A 312 10.30 9.04 10.05
CA ALA A 312 9.41 8.98 11.21
C ALA A 312 8.05 8.36 10.86
N TRP A 313 7.49 8.70 9.70
CA TRP A 313 6.25 8.12 9.21
C TRP A 313 6.36 6.60 8.98
N TYR A 314 7.41 6.14 8.28
CA TYR A 314 7.62 4.72 8.06
C TYR A 314 7.86 3.94 9.35
N THR A 315 8.49 4.56 10.35
CA THR A 315 8.85 3.93 11.63
C THR A 315 7.83 4.15 12.75
N ARG A 316 6.69 4.82 12.48
CA ARG A 316 5.68 5.19 13.49
C ARG A 316 5.11 4.04 14.33
N TYR A 317 5.19 2.81 13.82
CA TYR A 317 4.75 1.60 14.52
C TYR A 317 5.91 0.71 15.01
N ASP A 318 7.15 1.20 14.95
CA ASP A 318 8.33 0.46 15.39
C ASP A 318 8.45 0.52 16.92
N ARG A 319 8.66 -0.64 17.56
CA ARG A 319 8.91 -0.76 19.00
C ARG A 319 10.39 -0.98 19.28
N GLY A 320 11.22 -0.06 18.79
CA GLY A 320 12.68 -0.16 18.87
C GLY A 320 13.32 -0.77 17.61
N PRO A 321 14.64 -1.04 17.64
CA PRO A 321 15.40 -1.50 16.46
C PRO A 321 14.98 -2.90 16.00
N LEU A 322 15.22 -3.21 14.72
CA LEU A 322 14.96 -4.55 14.17
C LEU A 322 16.12 -5.47 14.61
N HIS A 323 15.83 -6.38 15.53
CA HIS A 323 16.82 -7.36 15.98
C HIS A 323 16.87 -8.56 15.03
N VAL A 324 17.84 -8.53 14.10
CA VAL A 324 18.08 -9.61 13.14
C VAL A 324 18.81 -10.80 13.78
N THR A 325 19.60 -10.56 14.82
CA THR A 325 20.42 -11.57 15.52
C THR A 325 20.35 -11.35 17.04
N PRO A 326 20.34 -12.41 17.87
CA PRO A 326 20.32 -13.83 17.49
C PRO A 326 18.94 -14.30 16.98
N LEU A 327 18.95 -15.37 16.17
CA LEU A 327 17.78 -16.01 15.60
C LEU A 327 17.62 -17.43 16.16
N ARG A 328 16.41 -17.83 16.55
CA ARG A 328 16.14 -19.19 17.05
C ARG A 328 15.83 -20.15 15.92
N GLY A 329 16.20 -21.43 16.08
CA GLY A 329 15.72 -22.53 15.25
C GLY A 329 14.20 -22.53 15.15
N GLY A 330 13.66 -22.90 13.99
CA GLY A 330 12.22 -22.86 13.74
C GLY A 330 11.65 -21.46 13.49
N ASN A 331 12.47 -20.42 13.44
CA ASN A 331 12.06 -19.08 13.00
C ASN A 331 12.63 -18.76 11.60
N PRO A 332 11.94 -17.94 10.79
CA PRO A 332 12.44 -17.51 9.50
C PRO A 332 13.58 -16.50 9.65
N ALA A 333 14.60 -16.62 8.79
CA ALA A 333 15.66 -15.62 8.70
C ALA A 333 15.11 -14.28 8.20
N LEU A 334 15.32 -13.21 8.98
CA LEU A 334 14.83 -11.87 8.62
C LEU A 334 15.66 -11.21 7.51
N VAL A 335 16.88 -11.69 7.26
CA VAL A 335 17.76 -11.25 6.17
C VAL A 335 18.43 -12.46 5.54
N SER A 336 18.83 -12.32 4.27
CA SER A 336 19.73 -13.28 3.64
C SER A 336 21.12 -13.13 4.22
N GLY A 337 21.81 -14.22 4.56
CA GLY A 337 23.13 -14.09 5.17
C GLY A 337 23.81 -15.40 5.53
N PHE A 338 25.04 -15.26 6.01
CA PHE A 338 25.84 -16.36 6.56
C PHE A 338 25.74 -16.34 8.08
N TRP A 339 25.34 -17.47 8.65
CA TRP A 339 25.03 -17.65 10.06
C TRP A 339 25.90 -18.74 10.66
N ARG A 340 26.17 -18.63 11.96
CA ARG A 340 26.84 -19.67 12.76
C ARG A 340 26.03 -19.99 14.00
N THR A 341 26.33 -21.13 14.61
CA THR A 341 25.81 -21.51 15.93
C THR A 341 26.95 -22.11 16.75
N ASP A 342 26.95 -21.86 18.05
CA ASP A 342 27.97 -22.41 18.95
C ASP A 342 27.82 -23.94 19.13
N SER A 343 26.64 -24.49 18.80
CA SER A 343 26.39 -25.94 18.81
C SER A 343 27.19 -26.70 17.75
N ILE A 344 27.65 -26.03 16.68
CA ILE A 344 28.54 -26.63 15.67
C ILE A 344 29.69 -25.65 15.38
N PRO A 345 30.71 -25.60 16.25
CA PRO A 345 31.82 -24.66 16.11
C PRO A 345 32.50 -24.79 14.74
N GLY A 346 32.83 -23.65 14.13
CA GLY A 346 33.60 -23.58 12.88
C GLY A 346 32.80 -23.79 11.59
N LYS A 347 31.50 -24.12 11.65
CA LYS A 347 30.64 -24.19 10.45
C LYS A 347 29.84 -22.91 10.24
N GLN A 348 29.62 -22.58 8.97
CA GLN A 348 28.74 -21.49 8.53
C GLN A 348 27.64 -22.06 7.65
N TYR A 349 26.43 -21.51 7.77
CA TYR A 349 25.26 -21.87 6.99
C TYR A 349 24.71 -20.62 6.32
N PHE A 350 24.27 -20.75 5.07
CA PHE A 350 23.56 -19.67 4.40
C PHE A 350 22.06 -19.86 4.59
N PHE A 351 21.39 -18.85 5.12
CA PHE A 351 19.93 -18.77 5.13
C PHE A 351 19.50 -17.61 4.25
N ALA A 352 18.63 -17.88 3.29
CA ALA A 352 17.95 -16.83 2.54
C ALA A 352 16.86 -16.17 3.41
N GLN A 353 16.55 -14.90 3.13
CA GLN A 353 15.44 -14.22 3.79
C GLN A 353 14.14 -15.02 3.64
N GLY A 354 13.46 -15.25 4.76
CA GLY A 354 12.25 -16.07 4.87
C GLY A 354 12.50 -17.57 5.04
N ALA A 355 13.73 -18.06 4.86
CA ALA A 355 14.02 -19.48 5.08
C ALA A 355 13.90 -19.82 6.57
N MET A 356 13.16 -20.89 6.87
CA MET A 356 13.05 -21.43 8.23
C MET A 356 14.40 -22.00 8.66
N THR A 357 14.93 -21.49 9.76
CA THR A 357 16.15 -22.04 10.35
C THR A 357 15.85 -23.38 11.02
N PHE A 358 16.85 -24.26 11.08
CA PHE A 358 16.72 -25.57 11.68
C PHE A 358 17.36 -25.62 13.07
N ASP A 359 16.92 -26.58 13.87
CA ASP A 359 17.64 -26.99 15.07
C ASP A 359 18.72 -28.01 14.72
N VAL A 360 19.90 -27.87 15.32
CA VAL A 360 21.00 -28.82 15.15
C VAL A 360 20.55 -30.20 15.59
N GLN A 361 20.99 -31.24 14.89
CA GLN A 361 20.62 -32.62 15.21
C GLN A 361 20.88 -32.95 16.69
N GLY A 362 19.83 -33.41 17.38
CA GLY A 362 19.87 -33.74 18.80
C GLY A 362 19.50 -32.58 19.74
N ALA A 363 19.31 -31.37 19.24
CA ALA A 363 18.76 -30.25 20.02
C ALA A 363 17.23 -30.32 20.10
N GLU A 364 16.68 -29.78 21.19
CA GLU A 364 15.23 -29.58 21.32
C GLU A 364 14.75 -28.51 20.32
N SER A 365 13.49 -28.62 19.88
CA SER A 365 12.93 -27.68 18.90
C SER A 365 12.92 -26.25 19.45
N GLY A 366 13.43 -25.30 18.65
CA GLY A 366 13.47 -23.88 18.97
C GLY A 366 14.63 -23.46 19.89
N THR A 367 15.59 -24.34 20.15
CA THR A 367 16.70 -24.09 21.09
C THR A 367 18.01 -23.73 20.43
N THR A 368 18.19 -24.04 19.14
CA THR A 368 19.40 -23.64 18.42
C THR A 368 19.43 -22.14 18.25
N ILE A 369 20.53 -21.51 18.66
CA ILE A 369 20.75 -20.07 18.50
C ILE A 369 21.71 -19.83 17.34
N TRP A 370 21.21 -19.10 16.34
CA TRP A 370 21.94 -18.67 15.16
C TRP A 370 22.38 -17.21 15.30
N HIS A 371 23.65 -16.95 15.02
CA HIS A 371 24.23 -15.62 15.00
C HIS A 371 24.63 -15.23 13.57
N LEU A 372 24.12 -14.09 13.11
CA LEU A 372 24.49 -13.53 11.82
C LEU A 372 25.96 -13.11 11.83
N ILE A 373 26.72 -13.56 10.83
CA ILE A 373 28.12 -13.16 10.61
C ILE A 373 28.18 -11.98 9.64
N ARG A 374 27.48 -12.12 8.51
CA ARG A 374 27.40 -11.10 7.46
C ARG A 374 26.13 -11.29 6.65
N GLU A 375 25.52 -10.19 6.25
CA GLU A 375 24.41 -10.20 5.30
C GLU A 375 24.92 -10.62 3.91
N GLY A 376 24.08 -11.35 3.20
CA GLY A 376 24.26 -11.72 1.80
C GLY A 376 23.28 -10.94 0.93
N LYS A 377 23.47 -11.00 -0.40
CA LYS A 377 22.47 -10.44 -1.31
C LYS A 377 21.12 -11.11 -1.10
N ASN A 378 20.05 -10.32 -1.16
CA ASN A 378 18.71 -10.89 -1.22
C ASN A 378 18.59 -11.68 -2.53
N MET A 379 18.11 -12.91 -2.45
CA MET A 379 17.84 -13.73 -3.65
C MET A 379 16.59 -13.27 -4.41
N TRP A 380 15.94 -12.21 -3.93
CA TRP A 380 14.70 -11.64 -4.44
C TRP A 380 14.89 -10.27 -5.09
N GLU A 381 16.14 -9.77 -5.07
CA GLU A 381 16.68 -8.65 -5.86
C GLU A 381 17.47 -9.26 -7.02
#